data_AF-A0A6P3E064-F1
#
_entry.id   AF-A0A6P3E064-F1
#
_cell.length_a   1.000
_cell.length_b   1.000
_cell.length_c   1.000
_cell.angle_alpha   90.00
_cell.angle_beta   90.00
_cell.angle_gamma   90.00
#
_symmetry.space_group_name_H-M   'P 1'
#
loop_
_entity.id
_entity.type
_entity.pdbx_description
1 polymer ?
#
loop_
_entity_poly.entity_id
_entity_poly.type
_entity_poly.pdbx_seq_one_letter_code
_entity_poly.pdbx_strand_id
1 'polypeptide(L)'
;MLVLTLKSSFILFAVLSVEALSIKKKEPRGPIQEALQNGLAAQYNRENCVWRRGNDRDSCPDPDVRVFLYTFHQPRRELDSRESDWLRQDYDPTKENVLLIHGYAGGDDTLPISVLRDAYLRNGSYNVFLVDWGALCAPPCYPAAVANLRPVARCLAGTLTTLRNLGLPISRTTCVGHSLGAHICGIMANFLLFRMHRIIGLDPARPLLRPGYVNRLDSGDADFVQVIHTNAGYYGEGGRMGHVDFCVNGGKVQPYCENKPNYQLCSHVWVVCYMAQSIDNVGQESMAEPCSRRCPSGPRIALRAGEYVAMGQHTPVGTRGSFCFTNKYPPYCPKYSNGRGDERCCIPEDKPVTF
;
A
#
# COMPACT_ATOMS: atom_id res chain seq x y z
N MET A 1 62.81 -47.47 -48.46
CA MET A 1 61.88 -48.50 -47.94
C MET A 1 61.72 -48.26 -46.45
N LEU A 2 60.47 -48.18 -45.99
CA LEU A 2 59.99 -48.09 -44.61
C LEU A 2 60.25 -46.83 -43.75
N VAL A 3 59.21 -46.00 -43.78
CA VAL A 3 58.64 -45.14 -42.73
C VAL A 3 58.39 -45.91 -41.43
N LEU A 4 58.47 -45.24 -40.26
CA LEU A 4 57.52 -45.30 -39.13
C LEU A 4 58.06 -44.45 -37.94
N THR A 5 57.82 -43.14 -37.95
CA THR A 5 56.83 -42.42 -37.11
C THR A 5 57.04 -42.55 -35.58
N LEU A 6 57.78 -41.62 -34.97
CA LEU A 6 57.66 -41.29 -33.55
C LEU A 6 56.53 -40.26 -33.37
N LYS A 7 55.38 -40.68 -32.84
CA LYS A 7 54.32 -39.78 -32.40
C LYS A 7 54.68 -39.23 -31.00
N SER A 8 54.94 -37.93 -30.95
CA SER A 8 55.15 -37.17 -29.71
C SER A 8 53.83 -37.11 -28.92
N SER A 9 53.81 -37.66 -27.71
CA SER A 9 52.69 -37.54 -26.77
C SER A 9 52.74 -36.18 -26.09
N PHE A 10 51.97 -35.22 -26.62
CA PHE A 10 51.57 -34.04 -25.87
C PHE A 10 50.38 -34.41 -24.99
N ILE A 11 50.62 -34.52 -23.68
CA ILE A 11 49.57 -34.66 -22.67
C ILE A 11 48.86 -33.30 -22.60
N LEU A 12 47.71 -33.22 -23.26
CA LEU A 12 46.79 -32.10 -23.17
C LEU A 12 46.07 -32.20 -21.82
N PHE A 13 46.46 -31.38 -20.84
CA PHE A 13 45.63 -31.16 -19.65
C PHE A 13 44.35 -30.46 -20.09
N ALA A 14 43.29 -31.25 -20.31
CA ALA A 14 41.95 -30.73 -20.43
C ALA A 14 41.54 -30.19 -19.05
N VAL A 15 41.65 -28.88 -18.86
CA VAL A 15 40.99 -28.18 -17.76
C VAL A 15 39.50 -28.32 -18.05
N LEU A 16 38.84 -29.25 -17.37
CA LEU A 16 37.40 -29.30 -17.26
C LEU A 16 36.97 -28.05 -16.50
N SER A 17 36.66 -26.99 -17.25
CA SER A 17 35.84 -25.89 -16.75
C SER A 17 34.48 -26.49 -16.43
N VAL A 18 34.32 -26.98 -15.21
CA VAL A 18 32.98 -27.14 -14.64
C VAL A 18 32.49 -25.71 -14.44
N GLU A 19 31.87 -25.15 -15.48
CA GLU A 19 30.95 -24.04 -15.30
C GLU A 19 29.83 -24.60 -14.42
N ALA A 20 30.03 -24.46 -13.10
CA ALA A 20 28.92 -24.47 -12.19
C ALA A 20 27.99 -23.38 -12.70
N LEU A 21 26.90 -23.80 -13.35
CA LEU A 21 25.70 -23.00 -13.53
C LEU A 21 25.28 -22.59 -12.12
N SER A 22 25.87 -21.50 -11.65
CA SER A 22 25.36 -20.74 -10.53
C SER A 22 23.99 -20.31 -11.01
N ILE A 23 22.98 -21.05 -10.58
CA ILE A 23 21.62 -20.57 -10.50
C ILE A 23 21.75 -19.33 -9.61
N LYS A 24 22.00 -18.18 -10.24
CA LYS A 24 21.86 -16.89 -9.61
C LYS A 24 20.41 -16.87 -9.17
N LYS A 25 20.21 -17.17 -7.89
CA LYS A 25 18.94 -17.00 -7.20
C LYS A 25 18.56 -15.56 -7.50
N LYS A 26 17.57 -15.39 -8.39
CA LYS A 26 17.11 -14.10 -8.84
C LYS A 26 16.63 -13.41 -7.56
N GLU A 27 17.41 -12.47 -7.05
CA GLU A 27 16.96 -11.62 -5.95
C GLU A 27 15.62 -11.02 -6.38
N PRO A 28 14.61 -11.00 -5.50
CA PRO A 28 13.33 -10.39 -5.83
C PRO A 28 13.58 -8.90 -6.09
N ARG A 29 13.66 -8.55 -7.37
CA ARG A 29 13.78 -7.16 -7.82
C ARG A 29 12.48 -6.47 -7.43
N GLY A 30 12.56 -5.52 -6.51
CA GLY A 30 11.39 -4.87 -5.95
C GLY A 30 10.71 -3.94 -6.95
N PRO A 31 9.39 -3.72 -6.81
CA PRO A 31 8.58 -2.97 -7.78
C PRO A 31 8.67 -1.44 -7.68
N ILE A 32 9.45 -0.88 -6.76
CA ILE A 32 9.40 0.56 -6.43
C ILE A 32 10.52 1.37 -7.09
N GLN A 33 11.65 0.74 -7.49
CA GLN A 33 12.72 1.43 -8.22
C GLN A 33 12.33 1.81 -9.67
N GLU A 34 11.21 1.29 -10.16
CA GLU A 34 10.70 1.49 -11.51
C GLU A 34 9.60 2.57 -11.62
N ALA A 35 8.96 2.94 -10.51
CA ALA A 35 7.70 3.68 -10.62
C ALA A 35 7.85 5.13 -11.12
N LEU A 36 8.95 5.85 -10.85
CA LEU A 36 8.85 7.33 -10.92
C LEU A 36 10.03 8.20 -11.39
N GLN A 37 11.19 7.70 -11.84
CA GLN A 37 12.24 8.47 -12.53
C GLN A 37 13.42 7.51 -12.84
N ASN A 38 13.81 7.13 -14.07
CA ASN A 38 14.07 7.90 -15.28
C ASN A 38 14.01 7.04 -16.57
N GLY A 39 13.36 5.87 -16.57
CA GLY A 39 13.41 4.92 -17.70
C GLY A 39 12.07 4.41 -18.23
N LEU A 40 11.08 4.17 -17.37
CA LEU A 40 9.84 3.51 -17.78
C LEU A 40 8.82 4.42 -18.46
N ALA A 41 8.79 5.71 -18.15
CA ALA A 41 7.90 6.65 -18.84
C ALA A 41 8.20 6.75 -20.34
N ALA A 42 9.47 6.61 -20.74
CA ALA A 42 9.86 6.52 -22.15
C ALA A 42 9.41 5.21 -22.82
N GLN A 43 9.12 4.18 -22.02
CA GLN A 43 8.59 2.88 -22.47
C GLN A 43 7.06 2.82 -22.43
N TYR A 44 6.39 3.92 -22.04
CA TYR A 44 4.93 3.98 -22.03
C TYR A 44 4.39 3.82 -23.45
N ASN A 45 3.63 2.74 -23.65
CA ASN A 45 2.80 2.54 -24.82
C ASN A 45 1.36 2.26 -24.36
N ARG A 46 0.42 3.11 -24.80
CA ARG A 46 -1.01 3.00 -24.46
C ARG A 46 -1.60 1.63 -24.80
N GLU A 47 -1.15 1.02 -25.90
CA GLU A 47 -1.66 -0.26 -26.41
C GLU A 47 -1.25 -1.45 -25.55
N ASN A 48 -0.15 -1.32 -24.80
CA ASN A 48 0.36 -2.36 -23.91
C ASN A 48 -0.26 -2.32 -22.51
N CYS A 49 -1.10 -1.32 -22.23
CA CYS A 49 -1.76 -1.16 -20.95
C CYS A 49 -3.14 -1.82 -20.93
N VAL A 50 -3.54 -2.37 -19.78
CA VAL A 50 -4.87 -2.95 -19.60
C VAL A 50 -5.86 -1.84 -19.24
N TRP A 51 -6.88 -1.65 -20.07
CA TRP A 51 -7.93 -0.64 -19.87
C TRP A 51 -9.28 -1.32 -19.67
N ARG A 52 -9.98 -0.97 -18.59
CA ARG A 52 -11.40 -1.26 -18.42
C ARG A 52 -12.24 -0.13 -19.02
N ARG A 53 -13.49 -0.44 -19.40
CA ARG A 53 -14.35 0.49 -20.16
C ARG A 53 -14.73 1.73 -19.35
N GLY A 54 -14.82 1.59 -18.02
CA GLY A 54 -15.01 2.74 -17.12
C GLY A 54 -16.44 3.30 -17.09
N ASN A 55 -17.40 2.62 -17.75
CA ASN A 55 -18.77 3.09 -17.96
C ASN A 55 -19.85 2.24 -17.26
N ASP A 56 -19.48 1.57 -16.15
CA ASP A 56 -20.32 0.60 -15.41
C ASP A 56 -20.74 -0.66 -16.17
N ARG A 57 -20.25 -0.87 -17.39
CA ARG A 57 -20.58 -2.07 -18.20
C ARG A 57 -19.53 -3.17 -18.13
N ASP A 58 -18.45 -2.96 -17.38
CA ASP A 58 -17.43 -3.98 -17.13
C ASP A 58 -18.03 -5.10 -16.24
N SER A 59 -17.89 -6.36 -16.65
CA SER A 59 -18.41 -7.50 -15.91
C SER A 59 -17.71 -7.67 -14.56
N CYS A 60 -18.48 -8.03 -13.52
CA CYS A 60 -17.93 -8.37 -12.21
C CYS A 60 -18.37 -9.81 -11.82
N PRO A 61 -17.54 -10.60 -11.12
CA PRO A 61 -16.18 -10.26 -10.68
C PRO A 61 -15.22 -10.09 -11.85
N ASP A 62 -14.27 -9.16 -11.71
CA ASP A 62 -13.22 -8.93 -12.69
C ASP A 62 -12.07 -9.91 -12.39
N PRO A 63 -11.58 -10.69 -13.37
CA PRO A 63 -10.52 -11.69 -13.12
C PRO A 63 -9.19 -11.09 -12.67
N ASP A 64 -8.95 -9.81 -12.95
CA ASP A 64 -7.74 -9.08 -12.56
C ASP A 64 -7.92 -8.33 -11.22
N VAL A 65 -9.04 -8.54 -10.53
CA VAL A 65 -9.33 -7.98 -9.19
C VAL A 65 -9.60 -9.13 -8.22
N ARG A 66 -8.56 -9.52 -7.48
CA ARG A 66 -8.59 -10.68 -6.59
C ARG A 66 -8.60 -10.23 -5.13
N VAL A 67 -9.28 -10.98 -4.28
CA VAL A 67 -9.33 -10.72 -2.83
C VAL A 67 -8.84 -11.95 -2.10
N PHE A 68 -7.83 -11.76 -1.24
CA PHE A 68 -7.22 -12.82 -0.46
C PHE A 68 -7.49 -12.62 1.02
N LEU A 69 -7.89 -13.67 1.72
CA LEU A 69 -7.84 -13.74 3.18
C LEU A 69 -6.47 -14.26 3.60
N TYR A 70 -5.75 -13.43 4.34
CA TYR A 70 -4.45 -13.78 4.91
C TYR A 70 -4.58 -14.24 6.36
N THR A 71 -3.76 -15.21 6.73
CA THR A 71 -3.62 -15.69 8.11
C THR A 71 -2.13 -15.74 8.48
N PHE A 72 -1.82 -15.73 9.78
CA PHE A 72 -0.43 -15.64 10.27
C PHE A 72 0.39 -16.93 10.01
N HIS A 73 -0.27 -18.07 9.74
CA HIS A 73 0.37 -19.39 9.66
C HIS A 73 -0.15 -20.34 8.57
N GLN A 74 -1.26 -20.01 7.91
CA GLN A 74 -1.81 -20.83 6.82
C GLN A 74 -1.60 -20.13 5.48
N PRO A 75 -1.57 -20.87 4.36
CA PRO A 75 -1.58 -20.24 3.05
C PRO A 75 -2.76 -19.26 2.95
N ARG A 76 -2.52 -18.11 2.31
CA ARG A 76 -3.60 -17.19 1.97
C ARG A 76 -4.63 -17.91 1.09
N ARG A 77 -5.91 -17.57 1.25
CA ARG A 77 -6.97 -18.13 0.43
C ARG A 77 -7.61 -17.06 -0.44
N GLU A 78 -7.77 -17.34 -1.71
CA GLU A 78 -8.50 -16.48 -2.64
C GLU A 78 -10.00 -16.62 -2.42
N LEU A 79 -10.73 -15.51 -2.51
CA LEU A 79 -12.18 -15.49 -2.43
C LEU A 79 -12.81 -16.21 -3.61
N ASP A 80 -13.55 -17.29 -3.32
CA ASP A 80 -14.49 -17.87 -4.28
C ASP A 80 -15.91 -17.45 -3.92
N SER A 81 -16.46 -16.49 -4.67
CA SER A 81 -17.83 -16.00 -4.47
C SER A 81 -18.93 -17.04 -4.70
N ARG A 82 -18.61 -18.21 -5.27
CA ARG A 82 -19.57 -19.30 -5.52
C ARG A 82 -19.76 -20.19 -4.28
N GLU A 83 -18.83 -20.16 -3.35
CA GLU A 83 -18.87 -20.93 -2.12
C GLU A 83 -19.67 -20.20 -1.04
N SER A 84 -20.85 -20.73 -0.69
CA SER A 84 -21.79 -20.10 0.25
C SER A 84 -21.32 -20.06 1.70
N ASP A 85 -20.29 -20.82 2.05
CA ASP A 85 -19.70 -20.88 3.39
C ASP A 85 -18.24 -20.41 3.40
N TRP A 86 -17.73 -19.88 2.28
CA TRP A 86 -16.33 -19.48 2.11
C TRP A 86 -15.81 -18.68 3.31
N LEU A 87 -16.58 -17.67 3.74
CA LEU A 87 -16.17 -16.82 4.86
C LEU A 87 -15.87 -17.66 6.11
N ARG A 88 -16.74 -18.59 6.50
CA ARG A 88 -16.69 -19.31 7.79
C ARG A 88 -15.53 -20.28 7.96
N GLN A 89 -14.81 -20.60 6.88
CA GLN A 89 -13.77 -21.62 6.91
C GLN A 89 -12.49 -21.14 7.65
N ASP A 90 -11.97 -19.94 7.35
CA ASP A 90 -10.72 -19.40 7.95
C ASP A 90 -10.90 -18.04 8.65
N TYR A 91 -12.13 -17.56 8.74
CA TYR A 91 -12.52 -16.29 9.37
C TYR A 91 -12.77 -16.45 10.87
N ASP A 92 -12.26 -15.52 11.67
CA ASP A 92 -12.58 -15.45 13.09
C ASP A 92 -13.57 -14.31 13.38
N PRO A 93 -14.84 -14.60 13.74
CA PRO A 93 -15.85 -13.58 14.02
C PRO A 93 -15.56 -12.71 15.25
N THR A 94 -14.63 -13.13 16.12
CA THR A 94 -14.25 -12.35 17.31
C THR A 94 -13.34 -11.18 16.96
N LYS A 95 -12.63 -11.26 15.82
CA LYS A 95 -11.67 -10.26 15.35
C LYS A 95 -12.33 -9.11 14.57
N GLU A 96 -11.65 -7.97 14.55
CA GLU A 96 -11.97 -6.87 13.63
C GLU A 96 -11.57 -7.25 12.21
N ASN A 97 -12.05 -6.53 11.20
CA ASN A 97 -11.76 -6.80 9.80
C ASN A 97 -11.04 -5.62 9.16
N VAL A 98 -10.03 -5.93 8.35
CA VAL A 98 -9.36 -4.92 7.55
C VAL A 98 -9.35 -5.35 6.08
N LEU A 99 -9.77 -4.43 5.21
CA LEU A 99 -9.64 -4.55 3.76
C LEU A 99 -8.48 -3.65 3.30
N LEU A 100 -7.36 -4.27 2.94
CA LEU A 100 -6.15 -3.59 2.48
C LEU A 100 -6.17 -3.46 0.95
N ILE A 101 -5.96 -2.24 0.45
CA ILE A 101 -5.89 -1.96 -0.99
C ILE A 101 -4.59 -1.22 -1.31
N HIS A 102 -3.73 -1.85 -2.12
CA HIS A 102 -2.47 -1.27 -2.55
C HIS A 102 -2.65 -0.16 -3.60
N GLY A 103 -1.58 0.60 -3.84
CA GLY A 103 -1.51 1.65 -4.86
C GLY A 103 -1.04 1.17 -6.24
N TYR A 104 -0.59 2.13 -7.05
CA TYR A 104 0.06 1.87 -8.32
C TYR A 104 1.34 1.04 -8.15
N ALA A 105 1.66 0.19 -9.13
CA ALA A 105 2.80 -0.73 -9.09
C ALA A 105 2.77 -1.73 -7.91
N GLY A 106 1.61 -1.91 -7.30
CA GLY A 106 1.43 -2.85 -6.20
C GLY A 106 0.91 -4.22 -6.64
N GLY A 107 0.64 -5.02 -5.63
CA GLY A 107 0.18 -6.40 -5.68
C GLY A 107 0.10 -6.93 -4.25
N ASP A 108 -0.34 -8.16 -4.07
CA ASP A 108 -0.66 -8.69 -2.74
C ASP A 108 0.52 -8.97 -1.80
N ASP A 109 1.65 -9.34 -2.37
CA ASP A 109 2.90 -9.58 -1.64
C ASP A 109 4.01 -8.64 -2.10
N THR A 110 3.64 -7.39 -2.37
CA THR A 110 4.56 -6.35 -2.82
C THR A 110 4.71 -5.23 -1.80
N LEU A 111 5.87 -4.59 -1.78
CA LEU A 111 6.03 -3.36 -1.03
C LEU A 111 5.21 -2.22 -1.67
N PRO A 112 4.73 -1.27 -0.87
CA PRO A 112 4.86 -1.21 0.59
C PRO A 112 3.78 -1.99 1.36
N ILE A 113 2.68 -2.40 0.71
CA ILE A 113 1.47 -2.90 1.41
C ILE A 113 1.72 -4.16 2.25
N SER A 114 2.67 -5.02 1.85
CA SER A 114 3.02 -6.24 2.59
C SER A 114 3.49 -5.94 4.02
N VAL A 115 4.15 -4.81 4.27
CA VAL A 115 4.53 -4.37 5.63
C VAL A 115 3.29 -4.19 6.50
N LEU A 116 2.26 -3.51 5.96
CA LEU A 116 1.04 -3.23 6.69
C LEU A 116 0.21 -4.49 6.93
N ARG A 117 0.13 -5.35 5.92
CA ARG A 117 -0.46 -6.70 6.05
C ARG A 117 0.20 -7.46 7.21
N ASP A 118 1.53 -7.53 7.21
CA ASP A 118 2.27 -8.29 8.20
C ASP A 118 2.16 -7.68 9.60
N ALA A 119 2.01 -6.35 9.72
CA ALA A 119 1.71 -5.68 10.99
C ALA A 119 0.33 -6.09 11.54
N TYR A 120 -0.73 -6.06 10.71
CA TYR A 120 -2.05 -6.53 11.13
C TYR A 120 -2.06 -8.01 11.53
N LEU A 121 -1.36 -8.86 10.75
CA LEU A 121 -1.26 -10.29 11.04
C LEU A 121 -0.52 -10.55 12.37
N ARG A 122 0.58 -9.83 12.63
CA ARG A 122 1.35 -9.93 13.89
C ARG A 122 0.57 -9.44 15.10
N ASN A 123 -0.24 -8.40 14.95
CA ASN A 123 -1.12 -7.92 16.03
C ASN A 123 -2.14 -8.98 16.44
N GLY A 124 -2.64 -9.78 15.49
CA GLY A 124 -3.50 -10.94 15.74
C GLY A 124 -4.97 -10.62 15.99
N SER A 125 -5.35 -9.35 16.19
CA SER A 125 -6.74 -8.93 16.46
C SER A 125 -7.60 -8.72 15.22
N TYR A 126 -7.07 -9.01 14.03
CA TYR A 126 -7.70 -8.68 12.75
C TYR A 126 -7.77 -9.89 11.80
N ASN A 127 -8.88 -10.00 11.07
CA ASN A 127 -8.96 -10.73 9.81
C ASN A 127 -8.48 -9.80 8.69
N VAL A 128 -7.51 -10.24 7.90
CA VAL A 128 -6.82 -9.40 6.90
C VAL A 128 -7.24 -9.82 5.50
N PHE A 129 -8.11 -9.02 4.89
CA PHE A 129 -8.45 -9.12 3.47
C PHE A 129 -7.53 -8.20 2.69
N LEU A 130 -6.85 -8.72 1.67
CA LEU A 130 -6.00 -7.91 0.81
C LEU A 130 -6.48 -8.03 -0.64
N VAL A 131 -6.65 -6.87 -1.27
CA VAL A 131 -7.02 -6.75 -2.68
C VAL A 131 -5.79 -6.67 -3.56
N ASP A 132 -5.69 -7.59 -4.52
CA ASP A 132 -4.74 -7.53 -5.63
C ASP A 132 -5.44 -7.04 -6.89
N TRP A 133 -5.00 -5.89 -7.38
CA TRP A 133 -5.40 -5.34 -8.68
C TRP A 133 -4.18 -4.98 -9.54
N GLY A 134 -3.03 -5.61 -9.27
CA GLY A 134 -1.74 -5.31 -9.88
C GLY A 134 -1.74 -5.33 -11.40
N ALA A 135 -2.47 -6.27 -12.00
CA ALA A 135 -2.62 -6.37 -13.47
C ALA A 135 -3.28 -5.13 -14.10
N LEU A 136 -4.08 -4.37 -13.33
CA LEU A 136 -4.76 -3.16 -13.78
C LEU A 136 -4.01 -1.87 -13.40
N CYS A 137 -2.90 -1.98 -12.66
CA CYS A 137 -2.09 -0.85 -12.22
C CYS A 137 -0.57 -1.05 -12.40
N ALA A 138 -0.17 -1.87 -13.36
CA ALA A 138 1.24 -2.18 -13.62
C ALA A 138 2.01 -0.96 -14.18
N PRO A 139 3.30 -0.78 -13.85
CA PRO A 139 4.17 0.16 -14.55
C PRO A 139 4.37 -0.21 -16.03
N PRO A 140 4.53 0.76 -16.95
CA PRO A 140 4.42 2.22 -16.81
C PRO A 140 2.98 2.78 -16.99
N CYS A 141 1.94 1.98 -16.79
CA CYS A 141 0.56 2.28 -17.19
C CYS A 141 -0.23 3.13 -16.18
N TYR A 142 0.36 4.20 -15.65
CA TYR A 142 -0.31 5.07 -14.65
C TYR A 142 -1.63 5.68 -15.15
N PRO A 143 -1.74 6.20 -16.40
CA PRO A 143 -3.02 6.70 -16.91
C PRO A 143 -4.12 5.61 -16.96
N ALA A 144 -3.74 4.36 -17.27
CA ALA A 144 -4.66 3.23 -17.26
C ALA A 144 -5.08 2.88 -15.83
N ALA A 145 -4.15 2.87 -14.88
CA ALA A 145 -4.44 2.65 -13.47
C ALA A 145 -5.48 3.65 -12.93
N VAL A 146 -5.34 4.92 -13.27
CA VAL A 146 -6.31 5.97 -12.91
C VAL A 146 -7.66 5.75 -13.57
N ALA A 147 -7.71 5.37 -14.85
CA ALA A 147 -8.96 5.04 -15.54
C ALA A 147 -9.65 3.79 -14.96
N ASN A 148 -8.87 2.83 -14.46
CA ASN A 148 -9.34 1.56 -13.90
C ASN A 148 -9.87 1.68 -12.46
N LEU A 149 -9.65 2.79 -11.75
CA LEU A 149 -10.11 2.97 -10.36
C LEU A 149 -11.61 2.69 -10.19
N ARG A 150 -12.42 3.22 -11.10
CA ARG A 150 -13.88 3.13 -11.00
C ARG A 150 -14.39 1.72 -11.30
N PRO A 151 -13.97 1.03 -12.38
CA PRO A 151 -14.25 -0.39 -12.59
C PRO A 151 -13.81 -1.29 -11.43
N VAL A 152 -12.59 -1.10 -10.92
CA VAL A 152 -12.06 -1.89 -9.79
C VAL A 152 -12.91 -1.70 -8.54
N ALA A 153 -13.21 -0.44 -8.19
CA ALA A 153 -14.06 -0.13 -7.05
C ALA A 153 -15.48 -0.71 -7.18
N ARG A 154 -16.06 -0.71 -8.40
CA ARG A 154 -17.38 -1.32 -8.67
C ARG A 154 -17.36 -2.82 -8.36
N CYS A 155 -16.38 -3.55 -8.88
CA CYS A 155 -16.29 -4.99 -8.64
C CYS A 155 -15.98 -5.31 -7.16
N LEU A 156 -15.11 -4.52 -6.51
CA LEU A 156 -14.84 -4.67 -5.08
C LEU A 156 -16.05 -4.35 -4.19
N ALA A 157 -16.89 -3.38 -4.56
CA ALA A 157 -18.15 -3.12 -3.86
C ALA A 157 -19.11 -4.31 -3.95
N GLY A 158 -19.17 -4.96 -5.13
CA GLY A 158 -19.87 -6.24 -5.30
C GLY A 158 -19.29 -7.33 -4.38
N THR A 159 -17.98 -7.49 -4.37
CA THR A 159 -17.28 -8.43 -3.48
C THR A 159 -17.55 -8.17 -1.99
N LEU A 160 -17.49 -6.92 -1.54
CA LEU A 160 -17.78 -6.55 -0.15
C LEU A 160 -19.26 -6.81 0.19
N THR A 161 -20.17 -6.62 -0.76
CA THR A 161 -21.58 -6.99 -0.61
C THR A 161 -21.75 -8.50 -0.46
N THR A 162 -21.03 -9.31 -1.23
CA THR A 162 -21.00 -10.77 -1.07
C THR A 162 -20.48 -11.15 0.31
N LEU A 163 -19.33 -10.62 0.75
CA LEU A 163 -18.77 -10.89 2.08
C LEU A 163 -19.75 -10.50 3.21
N ARG A 164 -20.43 -9.34 3.09
CA ARG A 164 -21.48 -8.93 4.03
C ARG A 164 -22.61 -9.95 4.10
N ASN A 165 -23.10 -10.41 2.95
CA ASN A 165 -24.18 -11.40 2.88
C ASN A 165 -23.75 -12.76 3.47
N LEU A 166 -22.46 -13.09 3.40
CA LEU A 166 -21.87 -14.27 4.05
C LEU A 166 -21.68 -14.10 5.57
N GLY A 167 -21.90 -12.88 6.10
CA GLY A 167 -21.87 -12.60 7.54
C GLY A 167 -20.74 -11.67 8.00
N LEU A 168 -19.95 -11.06 7.09
CA LEU A 168 -18.91 -10.11 7.48
C LEU A 168 -19.55 -8.84 8.09
N PRO A 169 -19.27 -8.51 9.36
CA PRO A 169 -19.87 -7.36 10.03
C PRO A 169 -19.26 -6.04 9.55
N ILE A 170 -19.97 -5.31 8.69
CA ILE A 170 -19.49 -4.03 8.12
C ILE A 170 -19.13 -2.99 9.20
N SER A 171 -19.86 -2.97 10.32
CA SER A 171 -19.57 -2.09 11.47
C SER A 171 -18.23 -2.37 12.14
N ARG A 172 -17.59 -3.50 11.85
CA ARG A 172 -16.28 -3.93 12.34
C ARG A 172 -15.29 -4.13 11.18
N THR A 173 -15.50 -3.42 10.07
CA THR A 173 -14.66 -3.50 8.87
C THR A 173 -14.11 -2.14 8.50
N THR A 174 -12.78 -2.05 8.43
CA THR A 174 -12.05 -0.84 8.02
C THR A 174 -11.42 -1.06 6.64
N CYS A 175 -11.67 -0.15 5.69
CA CYS A 175 -10.93 -0.11 4.42
C CYS A 175 -9.67 0.74 4.60
N VAL A 176 -8.49 0.19 4.32
CA VAL A 176 -7.22 0.91 4.38
C VAL A 176 -6.58 0.88 2.99
N GLY A 177 -6.48 2.06 2.38
CA GLY A 177 -5.98 2.19 1.02
C GLY A 177 -4.73 3.06 0.96
N HIS A 178 -3.70 2.61 0.26
CA HIS A 178 -2.50 3.41 -0.01
C HIS A 178 -2.55 4.01 -1.42
N SER A 179 -2.15 5.29 -1.56
CA SER A 179 -2.02 5.94 -2.87
C SER A 179 -3.33 5.86 -3.68
N LEU A 180 -3.33 5.24 -4.88
CA LEU A 180 -4.53 4.96 -5.67
C LEU A 180 -5.57 4.10 -4.94
N GLY A 181 -5.13 3.17 -4.08
CA GLY A 181 -6.00 2.32 -3.27
C GLY A 181 -6.87 3.10 -2.28
N ALA A 182 -6.42 4.28 -1.81
CA ALA A 182 -7.23 5.15 -0.97
C ALA A 182 -8.50 5.64 -1.70
N HIS A 183 -8.37 5.93 -3.00
CA HIS A 183 -9.52 6.30 -3.82
C HIS A 183 -10.40 5.10 -4.13
N ILE A 184 -9.84 3.92 -4.33
CA ILE A 184 -10.66 2.70 -4.50
C ILE A 184 -11.56 2.50 -3.27
N CYS A 185 -11.02 2.61 -2.05
CA CYS A 185 -11.83 2.59 -0.83
C CYS A 185 -13.00 3.59 -0.91
N GLY A 186 -12.72 4.86 -1.24
CA GLY A 186 -13.76 5.89 -1.34
C GLY A 186 -14.81 5.59 -2.42
N ILE A 187 -14.36 5.30 -3.65
CA ILE A 187 -15.22 5.09 -4.81
C ILE A 187 -16.15 3.89 -4.62
N MET A 188 -15.75 2.86 -3.86
CA MET A 188 -16.63 1.74 -3.51
C MET A 188 -17.95 2.21 -2.91
N ALA A 189 -17.95 3.29 -2.11
CA ALA A 189 -19.16 3.83 -1.46
C ALA A 189 -20.27 4.17 -2.47
N ASN A 190 -19.92 4.57 -3.70
CA ASN A 190 -20.89 4.90 -4.75
C ASN A 190 -21.68 3.68 -5.26
N PHE A 191 -21.23 2.47 -4.95
CA PHE A 191 -21.81 1.22 -5.44
C PHE A 191 -22.38 0.33 -4.32
N LEU A 192 -22.25 0.75 -3.06
CA LEU A 192 -22.74 0.00 -1.90
C LEU A 192 -24.15 0.48 -1.52
N LEU A 193 -25.03 -0.47 -1.22
CA LEU A 193 -26.36 -0.19 -0.63
C LEU A 193 -26.31 -0.06 0.89
N PHE A 194 -25.11 0.07 1.45
CA PHE A 194 -24.85 0.26 2.86
C PHE A 194 -23.63 1.16 3.03
N ARG A 195 -23.52 1.79 4.19
CA ARG A 195 -22.41 2.70 4.49
C ARG A 195 -21.24 1.91 5.07
N MET A 196 -20.02 2.21 4.61
CA MET A 196 -18.82 1.66 5.23
C MET A 196 -18.60 2.30 6.60
N HIS A 197 -18.11 1.51 7.55
CA HIS A 197 -17.83 2.00 8.90
C HIS A 197 -16.64 2.96 8.92
N ARG A 198 -15.51 2.55 8.33
CA ARG A 198 -14.28 3.34 8.40
C ARG A 198 -13.41 3.20 7.17
N ILE A 199 -12.86 4.33 6.71
CA ILE A 199 -11.82 4.39 5.69
C ILE A 199 -10.58 5.08 6.28
N ILE A 200 -9.41 4.50 6.04
CA ILE A 200 -8.12 5.12 6.31
C ILE A 200 -7.36 5.27 4.98
N GLY A 201 -7.25 6.51 4.49
CA GLY A 201 -6.47 6.86 3.31
C GLY A 201 -5.02 7.15 3.68
N LEU A 202 -4.10 6.36 3.14
CA LEU A 202 -2.66 6.52 3.34
C LEU A 202 -2.06 7.24 2.14
N ASP A 203 -1.75 8.52 2.32
CA ASP A 203 -1.22 9.45 1.33
C ASP A 203 -1.90 9.33 -0.06
N PRO A 204 -3.22 9.65 -0.16
CA PRO A 204 -4.00 9.43 -1.37
C PRO A 204 -3.39 10.10 -2.59
N ALA A 205 -3.38 9.41 -3.74
CA ALA A 205 -2.68 9.89 -4.92
C ALA A 205 -3.27 11.18 -5.53
N ARG A 206 -2.42 12.02 -6.11
CA ARG A 206 -2.80 13.27 -6.79
C ARG A 206 -2.71 13.22 -8.32
N PRO A 207 -1.67 12.63 -8.95
CA PRO A 207 -1.49 12.78 -10.38
C PRO A 207 -2.72 12.28 -11.18
N LEU A 208 -3.15 13.07 -12.16
CA LEU A 208 -4.35 12.83 -12.99
C LEU A 208 -5.69 12.74 -12.23
N LEU A 209 -5.72 12.99 -10.93
CA LEU A 209 -6.91 12.99 -10.08
C LEU A 209 -7.22 14.43 -9.66
N ARG A 210 -7.95 15.18 -10.48
CA ARG A 210 -8.23 16.59 -10.17
C ARG A 210 -9.34 16.71 -9.10
N PRO A 211 -9.29 17.74 -8.23
CA PRO A 211 -10.41 18.07 -7.36
C PRO A 211 -11.71 18.29 -8.16
N GLY A 212 -12.83 17.72 -7.69
CA GLY A 212 -14.15 17.85 -8.33
C GLY A 212 -14.57 16.67 -9.21
N TYR A 213 -13.71 15.68 -9.46
CA TYR A 213 -14.11 14.41 -10.07
C TYR A 213 -14.76 13.47 -9.02
N VAL A 214 -15.77 12.72 -9.44
CA VAL A 214 -16.48 11.66 -8.66
C VAL A 214 -15.62 10.42 -8.34
N ASN A 215 -14.39 10.35 -8.86
CA ASN A 215 -13.49 9.21 -8.68
C ASN A 215 -12.39 9.49 -7.65
N ARG A 216 -12.75 10.03 -6.49
CA ARG A 216 -11.80 10.40 -5.44
C ARG A 216 -12.42 10.15 -4.07
N LEU A 217 -11.57 9.84 -3.10
CA LEU A 217 -11.95 9.71 -1.70
C LEU A 217 -12.42 11.05 -1.14
N ASP A 218 -13.52 11.06 -0.39
CA ASP A 218 -13.94 12.20 0.42
C ASP A 218 -14.59 11.77 1.74
N SER A 219 -14.87 12.74 2.62
CA SER A 219 -15.39 12.47 3.95
C SER A 219 -16.77 11.78 3.93
N GLY A 220 -17.53 11.94 2.85
CA GLY A 220 -18.85 11.35 2.65
C GLY A 220 -18.82 9.84 2.41
N ASP A 221 -17.68 9.23 2.12
CA ASP A 221 -17.61 7.82 1.68
C ASP A 221 -17.82 6.78 2.79
N ALA A 222 -17.64 7.16 4.07
CA ALA A 222 -17.83 6.26 5.22
C ALA A 222 -18.29 7.03 6.47
N ASP A 223 -18.74 6.32 7.51
CA ASP A 223 -19.09 6.96 8.81
C ASP A 223 -17.90 7.72 9.40
N PHE A 224 -16.69 7.21 9.14
CA PHE A 224 -15.45 7.89 9.51
C PHE A 224 -14.39 7.73 8.43
N VAL A 225 -13.77 8.85 8.06
CA VAL A 225 -12.70 8.89 7.05
C VAL A 225 -11.52 9.63 7.65
N GLN A 226 -10.41 8.93 7.74
CA GLN A 226 -9.13 9.44 8.21
C GLN A 226 -8.15 9.46 7.06
N VAL A 227 -7.36 10.52 6.93
CA VAL A 227 -6.28 10.58 5.95
C VAL A 227 -4.96 10.93 6.61
N ILE A 228 -3.89 10.22 6.25
CA ILE A 228 -2.53 10.51 6.70
C ILE A 228 -1.72 10.99 5.49
N HIS A 229 -1.18 12.20 5.60
CA HIS A 229 -0.42 12.88 4.56
C HIS A 229 1.07 12.84 4.89
N THR A 230 1.87 12.31 3.98
CA THR A 230 3.34 12.27 4.09
C THR A 230 4.04 12.82 2.84
N ASN A 231 3.34 12.90 1.70
CA ASN A 231 3.84 13.48 0.45
C ASN A 231 2.82 14.39 -0.27
N ALA A 232 1.99 15.09 0.52
CA ALA A 232 0.98 16.03 0.07
C ALA A 232 1.55 17.12 -0.84
N GLY A 233 0.90 17.32 -1.98
CA GLY A 233 1.29 18.31 -2.98
C GLY A 233 2.22 17.76 -4.07
N TYR A 234 2.79 16.56 -3.88
CA TYR A 234 3.62 15.86 -4.87
C TYR A 234 2.88 14.62 -5.37
N TYR A 235 3.21 13.41 -4.89
CA TYR A 235 2.43 12.21 -5.19
C TYR A 235 1.14 12.16 -4.39
N GLY A 236 1.16 12.64 -3.15
CA GLY A 236 0.01 12.76 -2.29
C GLY A 236 -0.85 14.00 -2.59
N GLU A 237 -2.13 13.90 -2.29
CA GLU A 237 -3.09 14.97 -2.40
C GLU A 237 -2.84 16.07 -1.35
N GLY A 238 -2.94 17.34 -1.77
CA GLY A 238 -2.64 18.49 -0.91
C GLY A 238 -3.85 19.00 -0.11
N GLY A 239 -5.05 18.71 -0.60
CA GLY A 239 -6.30 19.09 0.03
C GLY A 239 -6.71 18.15 1.16
N ARG A 240 -7.54 18.67 2.05
CA ARG A 240 -8.27 17.85 3.02
C ARG A 240 -9.23 16.91 2.32
N MET A 241 -9.33 15.69 2.83
CA MET A 241 -10.15 14.63 2.24
C MET A 241 -10.98 13.89 3.28
N GLY A 242 -10.51 13.82 4.53
CA GLY A 242 -11.20 13.09 5.58
C GLY A 242 -12.08 13.97 6.48
N HIS A 243 -12.79 13.29 7.37
CA HIS A 243 -13.28 13.90 8.60
C HIS A 243 -12.10 14.44 9.41
N VAL A 244 -11.02 13.65 9.48
CA VAL A 244 -9.74 14.01 10.08
C VAL A 244 -8.59 13.83 9.08
N ASP A 245 -7.68 14.80 9.03
CA ASP A 245 -6.46 14.76 8.24
C ASP A 245 -5.23 14.93 9.13
N PHE A 246 -4.29 14.00 9.07
CA PHE A 246 -3.01 14.06 9.77
C PHE A 246 -1.89 14.47 8.81
N CYS A 247 -1.10 15.46 9.17
CA CYS A 247 0.03 15.94 8.40
C CYS A 247 1.33 15.59 9.13
N VAL A 248 2.04 14.58 8.64
CA VAL A 248 3.26 14.09 9.29
C VAL A 248 4.47 14.87 8.80
N ASN A 249 5.22 15.48 9.72
CA ASN A 249 6.37 16.33 9.42
C ASN A 249 6.05 17.43 8.40
N GLY A 250 4.90 18.09 8.55
CA GLY A 250 4.40 19.09 7.59
C GLY A 250 3.72 18.49 6.35
N GLY A 251 3.69 17.16 6.24
CA GLY A 251 2.94 16.40 5.25
C GLY A 251 3.56 16.31 3.87
N LYS A 252 4.77 16.86 3.63
CA LYS A 252 5.35 17.01 2.29
C LYS A 252 6.54 16.10 2.01
N VAL A 253 7.60 16.24 2.79
CA VAL A 253 8.82 15.45 2.63
C VAL A 253 9.20 14.97 4.02
N GLN A 254 9.45 13.67 4.15
CA GLN A 254 9.82 13.10 5.43
C GLN A 254 11.32 13.34 5.68
N PRO A 255 11.75 13.79 6.89
CA PRO A 255 13.12 14.23 7.14
C PRO A 255 14.18 13.18 6.79
N TYR A 256 13.87 11.92 7.05
CA TYR A 256 14.76 10.78 6.79
C TYR A 256 14.83 10.37 5.30
N CYS A 257 13.99 10.96 4.44
CA CYS A 257 14.02 10.79 2.99
C CYS A 257 14.79 11.90 2.27
N GLU A 258 15.01 13.07 2.88
CA GLU A 258 15.48 14.29 2.19
C GLU A 258 16.78 14.10 1.39
N ASN A 259 17.73 13.35 1.94
CA ASN A 259 19.04 13.11 1.32
C ASN A 259 19.10 11.82 0.48
N LYS A 260 17.96 11.22 0.15
CA LYS A 260 17.89 9.96 -0.60
C LYS A 260 17.47 10.21 -2.06
N PRO A 261 17.96 9.41 -3.02
CA PRO A 261 17.39 9.38 -4.36
C PRO A 261 15.87 9.14 -4.30
N ASN A 262 15.10 9.80 -5.16
CA ASN A 262 13.64 9.69 -5.19
C ASN A 262 12.96 10.01 -3.84
N TYR A 263 13.46 11.00 -3.09
CA TYR A 263 12.93 11.42 -1.78
C TYR A 263 11.40 11.63 -1.72
N GLN A 264 10.79 12.03 -2.84
CA GLN A 264 9.33 12.16 -2.97
C GLN A 264 8.63 10.79 -2.87
N LEU A 265 9.15 9.78 -3.58
CA LEU A 265 8.60 8.43 -3.55
C LEU A 265 8.84 7.79 -2.18
N CYS A 266 10.03 7.98 -1.61
CA CYS A 266 10.33 7.59 -0.23
C CYS A 266 9.28 8.16 0.74
N SER A 267 9.00 9.46 0.64
CA SER A 267 8.00 10.12 1.49
C SER A 267 6.58 9.59 1.27
N HIS A 268 6.22 9.25 0.03
CA HIS A 268 4.90 8.73 -0.36
C HIS A 268 4.63 7.31 0.16
N VAL A 269 5.65 6.43 0.15
CA VAL A 269 5.47 5.03 0.59
C VAL A 269 5.59 4.86 2.11
N TRP A 270 6.31 5.77 2.79
CA TRP A 270 6.58 5.63 4.23
C TRP A 270 5.36 5.83 5.14
N VAL A 271 4.27 6.38 4.62
CA VAL A 271 2.97 6.44 5.32
C VAL A 271 2.51 5.05 5.79
N VAL A 272 2.89 4.00 5.05
CA VAL A 272 2.57 2.61 5.39
C VAL A 272 3.27 2.19 6.68
N CYS A 273 4.52 2.60 6.88
CA CYS A 273 5.26 2.35 8.12
C CYS A 273 4.69 3.13 9.31
N TYR A 274 4.22 4.38 9.11
CA TYR A 274 3.49 5.11 10.16
C TYR A 274 2.20 4.38 10.56
N MET A 275 1.45 3.88 9.58
CA MET A 275 0.23 3.11 9.84
C MET A 275 0.55 1.79 10.57
N ALA A 276 1.57 1.07 10.12
CA ALA A 276 2.03 -0.17 10.76
C ALA A 276 2.43 0.06 12.23
N GLN A 277 3.18 1.13 12.52
CA GLN A 277 3.51 1.51 13.90
C GLN A 277 2.26 1.74 14.75
N SER A 278 1.22 2.36 14.19
CA SER A 278 -0.02 2.66 14.93
C SER A 278 -0.83 1.41 15.32
N ILE A 279 -0.59 0.28 14.67
CA ILE A 279 -1.25 -1.00 14.93
C ILE A 279 -0.55 -1.73 16.09
N ASP A 280 0.79 -1.70 16.13
CA ASP A 280 1.59 -2.45 17.10
C ASP A 280 1.87 -1.68 18.42
N ASN A 281 1.74 -0.35 18.41
CA ASN A 281 2.04 0.50 19.56
C ASN A 281 0.79 0.83 20.42
N VAL A 282 0.00 -0.19 20.81
CA VAL A 282 -1.09 0.01 21.79
C VAL A 282 -0.47 0.45 23.12
N GLY A 283 -0.85 1.64 23.63
CA GLY A 283 -0.28 2.27 24.83
C GLY A 283 0.96 3.16 24.58
N GLN A 284 1.39 3.33 23.33
CA GLN A 284 2.41 4.30 22.90
C GLN A 284 1.98 4.96 21.58
N GLU A 285 0.74 5.44 21.55
CA GLU A 285 0.12 6.01 20.36
C GLU A 285 0.92 7.21 19.82
N SER A 286 0.91 7.37 18.49
CA SER A 286 1.46 8.55 17.83
C SER A 286 0.51 9.73 18.04
N MET A 287 0.63 10.39 19.18
CA MET A 287 -0.22 11.52 19.56
C MET A 287 0.08 12.74 18.69
N ALA A 288 -0.92 13.17 17.93
CA ALA A 288 -0.85 14.31 17.04
C ALA A 288 -1.57 15.53 17.65
N GLU A 289 -1.01 16.72 17.44
CA GLU A 289 -1.56 17.98 17.92
C GLU A 289 -2.43 18.67 16.87
N PRO A 290 -3.44 19.47 17.26
CA PRO A 290 -4.24 20.25 16.33
C PRO A 290 -3.37 21.11 15.40
N CYS A 291 -3.73 21.19 14.12
CA CYS A 291 -2.99 21.93 13.10
C CYS A 291 -3.82 23.01 12.39
N SER A 292 -3.16 23.78 11.52
CA SER A 292 -3.85 24.67 10.58
C SER A 292 -4.80 23.89 9.68
N ARG A 293 -5.78 24.57 9.08
CA ARG A 293 -6.76 23.94 8.17
C ARG A 293 -6.12 23.21 6.96
N ARG A 294 -4.84 23.46 6.68
CA ARG A 294 -4.03 22.75 5.67
C ARG A 294 -2.74 22.30 6.33
N CYS A 295 -2.11 21.25 5.77
CA CYS A 295 -0.78 20.83 6.20
C CYS A 295 0.19 22.02 6.12
N PRO A 296 0.73 22.50 7.26
CA PRO A 296 1.58 23.67 7.28
C PRO A 296 2.89 23.38 6.54
N SER A 297 3.32 24.31 5.69
CA SER A 297 4.66 24.28 5.10
C SER A 297 5.59 25.06 6.01
N GLY A 298 6.57 24.40 6.62
CA GLY A 298 7.58 25.02 7.48
C GLY A 298 7.26 25.02 8.99
N PRO A 299 8.16 25.59 9.81
CA PRO A 299 8.03 25.61 11.26
C PRO A 299 6.79 26.40 11.70
N ARG A 300 6.09 25.89 12.72
CA ARG A 300 4.88 26.52 13.25
C ARG A 300 5.25 27.77 14.05
N ILE A 301 4.48 28.85 13.83
CA ILE A 301 4.66 30.13 14.52
C ILE A 301 4.01 30.12 15.93
N ALA A 302 3.04 29.23 16.19
CA ALA A 302 2.39 29.11 17.50
C ALA A 302 1.79 27.71 17.75
N LEU A 303 1.80 27.29 19.03
CA LEU A 303 1.04 26.13 19.52
C LEU A 303 -0.46 26.43 19.40
N ARG A 304 -1.24 25.48 18.88
CA ARG A 304 -2.71 25.55 18.89
C ARG A 304 -3.23 24.82 20.12
N ALA A 305 -4.02 25.51 20.93
CA ALA A 305 -4.77 24.88 22.00
C ALA A 305 -5.75 23.84 21.42
N GLY A 306 -5.78 22.65 22.01
CA GLY A 306 -6.74 21.60 21.72
C GLY A 306 -6.21 20.22 22.13
N GLU A 307 -7.08 19.22 22.10
CA GLU A 307 -6.75 17.87 22.54
C GLU A 307 -5.84 17.16 21.53
N TYR A 308 -4.89 16.39 22.06
CA TYR A 308 -4.07 15.51 21.25
C TYR A 308 -4.89 14.29 20.83
N VAL A 309 -4.69 13.83 19.61
CA VAL A 309 -5.40 12.67 19.07
C VAL A 309 -4.41 11.64 18.57
N ALA A 310 -4.64 10.37 18.92
CA ALA A 310 -3.88 9.25 18.39
C ALA A 310 -4.05 9.18 16.85
N MET A 311 -2.93 9.23 16.12
CA MET A 311 -2.92 9.02 14.68
C MET A 311 -2.87 7.52 14.35
N GLY A 312 -3.65 7.10 13.35
CA GLY A 312 -3.59 5.74 12.80
C GLY A 312 -4.78 4.87 13.21
N GLN A 313 -4.56 3.60 13.50
CA GLN A 313 -5.60 2.59 13.74
C GLN A 313 -6.57 2.98 14.87
N HIS A 314 -6.06 3.56 15.95
CA HIS A 314 -6.85 3.85 17.17
C HIS A 314 -7.43 5.27 17.22
N THR A 315 -7.40 6.03 16.11
CA THR A 315 -8.04 7.36 16.05
C THR A 315 -9.52 7.28 16.44
N PRO A 316 -10.00 8.04 17.43
CA PRO A 316 -11.40 8.01 17.86
C PRO A 316 -12.36 8.40 16.74
N VAL A 317 -13.39 7.59 16.55
CA VAL A 317 -14.50 7.89 15.62
C VAL A 317 -15.19 9.17 16.09
N GLY A 318 -15.40 10.11 15.16
CA GLY A 318 -15.96 11.44 15.47
C GLY A 318 -14.92 12.56 15.60
N THR A 319 -13.62 12.23 15.58
CA THR A 319 -12.57 13.25 15.46
C THR A 319 -12.75 14.06 14.17
N ARG A 320 -12.63 15.38 14.25
CA ARG A 320 -12.74 16.26 13.08
C ARG A 320 -11.63 17.30 13.07
N GLY A 321 -11.21 17.66 11.87
CA GLY A 321 -10.25 18.73 11.64
C GLY A 321 -8.91 18.21 11.11
N SER A 322 -7.84 18.94 11.41
CA SER A 322 -6.51 18.60 10.93
C SER A 322 -5.53 18.59 12.09
N PHE A 323 -4.62 17.62 12.09
CA PHE A 323 -3.63 17.40 13.13
C PHE A 323 -2.23 17.29 12.51
N CYS A 324 -1.18 17.62 13.26
CA CYS A 324 0.19 17.30 12.85
C CYS A 324 0.83 16.35 13.84
N PHE A 325 1.64 15.49 13.28
CA PHE A 325 2.53 14.62 14.00
C PHE A 325 3.95 14.91 13.54
N THR A 326 4.91 14.93 14.47
CA THR A 326 6.32 15.15 14.16
C THR A 326 7.13 13.96 14.63
N ASN A 327 7.89 13.36 13.71
CA ASN A 327 8.83 12.30 14.03
C ASN A 327 10.02 12.39 13.08
N LYS A 328 11.21 12.60 13.64
CA LYS A 328 12.46 12.72 12.88
C LYS A 328 13.03 11.37 12.43
N TYR A 329 12.63 10.29 13.08
CA TYR A 329 13.18 8.96 12.86
C TYR A 329 12.25 8.12 11.96
N PRO A 330 12.79 7.16 11.18
CA PRO A 330 11.96 6.22 10.43
C PRO A 330 10.96 5.51 11.36
N PRO A 331 9.64 5.63 11.13
CA PRO A 331 8.63 4.93 11.92
C PRO A 331 8.75 3.42 11.74
N TYR A 332 8.37 2.68 12.78
CA TYR A 332 8.31 1.21 12.78
C TYR A 332 9.63 0.46 12.51
N CYS A 333 10.78 1.13 12.43
CA CYS A 333 12.08 0.45 12.41
C CYS A 333 12.41 -0.12 13.81
N PRO A 334 12.74 -1.42 13.95
CA PRO A 334 13.09 -2.01 15.25
C PRO A 334 14.38 -1.42 15.81
N LYS A 335 14.39 -1.12 17.12
CA LYS A 335 15.55 -0.53 17.81
C LYS A 335 16.69 -1.52 18.08
N TYR A 336 16.39 -2.81 18.14
CA TYR A 336 17.32 -3.90 18.43
C TYR A 336 16.86 -5.17 17.73
N SER A 337 17.74 -6.16 17.58
CA SER A 337 17.42 -7.46 16.99
C SER A 337 16.25 -8.11 17.76
N ASN A 338 15.22 -8.55 17.03
CA ASN A 338 13.94 -9.06 17.57
C ASN A 338 13.08 -8.02 18.33
N GLY A 339 13.37 -6.73 18.20
CA GLY A 339 12.51 -5.66 18.71
C GLY A 339 11.19 -5.55 17.94
N ARG A 340 10.19 -4.89 18.54
CA ARG A 340 8.96 -4.52 17.81
C ARG A 340 9.30 -3.59 16.65
N GLY A 341 8.74 -3.87 15.49
CA GLY A 341 9.00 -3.13 14.26
C GLY A 341 9.12 -4.04 13.04
N ASP A 342 9.52 -3.47 11.92
CA ASP A 342 9.83 -4.15 10.68
C ASP A 342 11.11 -3.57 10.07
N GLU A 343 12.07 -4.43 9.74
CA GLU A 343 13.34 -4.00 9.13
C GLU A 343 13.13 -3.34 7.77
N ARG A 344 12.04 -3.65 7.07
CA ARG A 344 11.65 -2.99 5.80
C ARG A 344 11.27 -1.52 6.00
N CYS A 345 11.03 -1.09 7.24
CA CYS A 345 10.81 0.30 7.62
C CYS A 345 12.07 0.99 8.18
N CYS A 346 13.24 0.36 8.07
CA CYS A 346 14.52 1.00 8.38
C CYS A 346 15.13 1.65 7.14
N ILE A 347 15.84 2.75 7.33
CA ILE A 347 16.60 3.40 6.26
C ILE A 347 18.08 3.09 6.46
N PRO A 348 18.76 2.41 5.52
CA PRO A 348 20.19 2.14 5.63
C PRO A 348 20.99 3.45 5.70
N GLU A 349 21.94 3.53 6.62
CA GLU A 349 22.79 4.71 6.79
C GLU A 349 23.81 4.86 5.63
N ASP A 350 24.35 3.76 5.07
CA ASP A 350 25.47 3.79 4.10
C ASP A 350 25.29 2.98 2.81
N LYS A 351 24.07 2.60 2.45
CA LYS A 351 23.80 1.99 1.14
C LYS A 351 22.90 2.92 0.31
N PRO A 352 23.17 3.11 -0.99
CA PRO A 352 22.13 3.62 -1.87
C PRO A 352 20.92 2.73 -1.64
N VAL A 353 19.78 3.34 -1.33
CA VAL A 353 18.58 2.57 -1.03
C VAL A 353 18.18 1.85 -2.32
N THR A 354 18.55 0.58 -2.40
CA THR A 354 18.17 -0.33 -3.48
C THR A 354 16.77 -0.82 -3.16
N PHE A 355 15.80 -0.46 -4.00
CA PHE A 355 14.39 -0.79 -3.83
C PHE A 355 13.95 -1.87 -4.80
#